data_AF-A0A5R8PGP5-F1
#
_entry.id   AF-A0A5R8PGP5-F1
#
_cell.length_a   1.000
_cell.length_b   1.000
_cell.length_c   1.000
_cell.angle_alpha   90.00
_cell.angle_beta   90.00
_cell.angle_gamma   90.00
#
_symmetry.space_group_name_H-M   'P 1'
#
loop_
_entity.id
_entity.type
_entity.pdbx_description
1 polymer ?
#
loop_
_entity_poly.entity_id
_entity_poly.type
_entity_poly.pdbx_seq_one_letter_code
_entity_poly.pdbx_strand_id
1 'polypeptide(L)' 'MATTVDIPDEVLQEALRLTGLTTKKAVINLAMNELVQGYRQREALGRLSRMNHNPFLTEDELADEQRGGE' A
#
# COMPACT_ATOMS: atom_id res chain seq x y z
N MET A 1 9.82 -20.09 12.30
CA MET A 1 8.44 -20.50 12.62
C MET A 1 7.83 -21.12 11.36
N ALA A 2 7.10 -22.22 11.50
CA ALA A 2 6.36 -22.84 10.42
C ALA A 2 4.87 -22.74 10.73
N THR A 3 4.07 -22.39 9.71
CA THR A 3 2.62 -22.23 9.84
C THR A 3 1.99 -22.87 8.62
N THR A 4 0.96 -23.68 8.83
CA THR A 4 0.14 -24.25 7.74
C THR A 4 -0.95 -23.25 7.39
N VAL A 5 -1.08 -22.94 6.10
CA VAL A 5 -2.13 -22.05 5.56
C VAL A 5 -2.75 -22.73 4.36
N ASP A 6 -4.06 -22.59 4.22
CA ASP A 6 -4.79 -23.08 3.06
C ASP A 6 -4.86 -21.99 1.99
N ILE A 7 -4.48 -22.34 0.77
CA ILE A 7 -4.40 -21.42 -0.37
C ILE A 7 -4.95 -22.18 -1.58
N PRO A 8 -5.91 -21.61 -2.33
CA PRO A 8 -6.40 -22.21 -3.56
C PRO A 8 -5.25 -22.50 -4.53
N ASP A 9 -5.15 -23.73 -5.01
CA ASP A 9 -4.04 -24.17 -5.87
C ASP A 9 -3.99 -23.37 -7.17
N GLU A 10 -5.13 -22.98 -7.73
CA GLU A 10 -5.21 -22.13 -8.93
C GLU A 10 -4.52 -20.77 -8.74
N VAL A 11 -4.71 -20.14 -7.58
CA VAL A 11 -4.10 -18.84 -7.26
C VAL A 11 -2.59 -19.02 -7.09
N LEU A 12 -2.17 -20.08 -6.42
CA LEU A 12 -0.75 -20.34 -6.18
C LEU A 12 -0.01 -20.69 -7.48
N GLN A 13 -0.62 -21.48 -8.36
CA GLN A 13 -0.05 -21.79 -9.67
C GLN A 13 0.07 -20.55 -10.54
N GLU A 14 -0.97 -19.72 -10.58
CA GLU A 14 -0.92 -18.49 -11.35
C GLU A 14 0.13 -17.52 -10.81
N ALA A 15 0.25 -17.40 -9.49
CA ALA A 15 1.29 -16.59 -8.87
C ALA A 15 2.70 -17.11 -9.21
N LEU A 16 2.94 -18.43 -9.19
CA LEU A 16 4.21 -19.01 -9.62
C LEU A 16 4.49 -18.69 -11.10
N ARG A 17 3.48 -18.79 -11.97
CA ARG A 17 3.61 -18.49 -13.41
C ARG A 17 3.93 -17.01 -13.66
N LEU A 18 3.23 -16.09 -12.99
CA LEU A 18 3.39 -14.65 -13.16
C LEU A 18 4.72 -14.15 -12.59
N THR A 19 5.15 -14.70 -11.46
CA THR A 19 6.38 -14.28 -10.78
C THR A 19 7.63 -15.00 -11.28
N GLY A 20 7.47 -16.14 -11.98
CA GLY A 20 8.58 -17.02 -12.39
C GLY A 20 9.29 -17.71 -11.22
N LEU A 21 8.76 -17.60 -10.00
CA LEU A 21 9.33 -18.21 -8.81
C LEU A 21 9.10 -19.72 -8.83
N THR A 22 10.07 -20.47 -8.30
CA THR A 22 10.06 -21.94 -8.35
C THR A 22 9.51 -22.59 -7.09
N THR A 23 9.23 -21.82 -6.03
CA THR A 23 8.79 -22.36 -4.73
C THR A 23 7.60 -21.61 -4.16
N LYS A 24 6.67 -22.38 -3.56
CA LYS A 24 5.50 -21.85 -2.84
C LYS A 24 5.91 -20.83 -1.77
N LYS A 25 6.99 -21.12 -1.03
CA LYS A 25 7.54 -20.25 0.01
C LYS A 25 8.01 -18.90 -0.55
N ALA A 26 8.69 -18.89 -1.70
CA ALA A 26 9.16 -17.63 -2.29
C ALA A 26 7.98 -16.74 -2.69
N VAL A 27 6.94 -17.31 -3.29
CA VAL A 27 5.71 -16.59 -3.65
C VAL A 27 5.02 -16.01 -2.43
N ILE A 28 4.85 -16.81 -1.37
CA ILE A 28 4.21 -16.34 -0.13
C ILE A 28 5.04 -15.21 0.50
N ASN A 29 6.36 -15.36 0.56
CA ASN A 29 7.24 -14.31 1.09
C ASN A 29 7.17 -13.01 0.27
N LEU A 30 7.09 -13.11 -1.06
CA LEU A 30 6.92 -11.96 -1.93
C LEU A 30 5.58 -11.25 -1.64
N ALA A 31 4.47 -12.00 -1.64
CA ALA A 31 3.15 -11.46 -1.39
C ALA A 31 3.05 -10.74 -0.04
N MET A 32 3.64 -11.32 1.01
CA MET A 32 3.68 -10.70 2.34
C MET A 32 4.51 -9.42 2.37
N ASN A 33 5.66 -9.39 1.68
CA ASN A 33 6.47 -8.18 1.58
C ASN A 33 5.75 -7.07 0.82
N GLU A 34 5.13 -7.37 -0.32
CA GLU A 34 4.38 -6.40 -1.10
C GLU A 34 3.18 -5.84 -0.32
N LEU A 35 2.48 -6.70 0.44
CA LEU A 35 1.39 -6.27 1.30
C LEU A 35 1.88 -5.23 2.33
N VAL A 36 2.96 -5.54 3.06
CA VAL A 36 3.52 -4.65 4.08
C VAL A 36 4.03 -3.35 3.45
N GLN A 37 4.75 -3.43 2.33
CA GLN A 37 5.25 -2.26 1.61
C GLN A 37 4.11 -1.36 1.14
N GLY A 38 3.03 -1.94 0.61
CA GLY A 38 1.84 -1.21 0.20
C GLY A 38 1.19 -0.43 1.35
N TYR A 39 1.08 -1.04 2.53
CA TYR A 39 0.58 -0.33 3.72
C TYR A 39 1.50 0.83 4.15
N ARG A 40 2.82 0.59 4.19
CA ARG A 40 3.80 1.64 4.52
C ARG A 40 3.74 2.81 3.53
N GLN A 41 3.62 2.52 2.24
CA GLN A 41 3.53 3.55 1.21
C GLN A 41 2.24 4.37 1.34
N ARG A 42 1.10 3.72 1.58
CA ARG A 42 -0.17 4.42 1.84
C ARG A 42 -0.11 5.32 3.06
N GLU A 43 0.53 4.85 4.14
CA GLU A 43 0.72 5.65 5.33
C GLU A 43 1.62 6.87 5.07
N ALA A 44 2.73 6.68 4.34
CA ALA A 44 3.62 7.76 3.97
C ALA A 44 2.90 8.82 3.10
N LEU A 45 2.11 8.39 2.12
CA LEU A 45 1.29 9.28 1.30
C LEU A 45 0.23 10.03 2.12
N GLY A 46 -0.43 9.36 3.07
CA GLY A 46 -1.37 10.01 3.99
C GLY A 46 -0.69 11.05 4.88
N ARG A 47 0.53 10.79 5.35
CA ARG A 47 1.34 11.76 6.09
C ARG A 47 1.74 12.97 5.23
N LEU A 48 2.17 12.74 3.98
CA LEU A 48 2.48 13.82 3.04
C LEU A 48 1.25 14.67 2.72
N SER A 49 0.08 14.06 2.50
CA SER A 49 -1.16 14.80 2.28
C SER A 49 -1.53 15.68 3.47
N ARG A 50 -1.29 15.22 4.71
CA ARG A 50 -1.45 16.04 5.92
C ARG A 50 -0.39 17.13 6.07
N MET A 51 0.81 16.94 5.53
CA MET A 51 1.86 17.96 5.53
C MET A 51 1.67 19.02 4.43
N ASN A 52 0.95 18.69 3.35
CA ASN A 52 0.54 19.63 2.32
C ASN A 52 -0.64 20.52 2.78
N HIS A 53 -1.20 20.24 3.95
CA HIS A 53 -1.98 21.21 4.70
C HIS A 53 -0.99 22.23 5.25
N ASN A 54 -1.00 23.44 4.70
CA ASN A 54 -0.10 24.51 5.11
C ASN A 54 -0.29 24.75 6.62
N PRO A 55 0.66 24.38 7.49
CA PRO A 55 0.46 24.41 8.95
C PRO A 55 0.42 25.83 9.52
N PHE A 56 0.56 26.83 8.65
CA PHE A 56 0.47 28.25 8.94
C PHE A 56 -0.84 28.89 8.48
N LEU A 57 -1.66 28.17 7.71
CA LEU A 57 -3.02 28.60 7.38
C LEU A 57 -3.96 28.07 8.46
N THR A 58 -4.78 28.96 9.01
CA THR A 58 -5.89 28.59 9.87
C THR A 58 -6.98 27.85 9.06
N GLU A 59 -7.87 27.12 9.74
CA GLU A 59 -8.97 26.39 9.07
C GLU A 59 -9.81 27.31 8.18
N ASP A 60 -9.94 28.60 8.55
CA ASP A 60 -10.64 29.63 7.77
C ASP A 60 -9.87 30.02 6.48
N GLU A 61 -8.54 30.14 6.52
CA GLU A 61 -7.74 30.53 5.34
C GLU A 61 -7.59 29.40 4.31
N LEU A 62 -7.61 28.13 4.75
CA LEU A 62 -7.67 26.96 3.87
C LEU A 62 -9.01 26.85 3.12
N ALA A 63 -10.11 27.30 3.73
CA ALA A 63 -11.44 27.29 3.12
C ALA A 63 -11.60 28.36 2.03
N ASP A 64 -10.75 29.40 2.04
CA ASP A 64 -10.71 30.46 1.04
C ASP A 64 -9.80 30.10 -0.16
N GLU A 65 -8.69 29.38 0.05
CA GLU A 65 -7.87 28.84 -1.07
C GLU A 65 -8.66 27.86 -1.95
N GLN A 66 -9.57 27.07 -1.37
CA GLN A 66 -10.41 26.13 -2.12
C GLN A 66 -11.57 26.81 -2.88
N ARG A 67 -11.87 28.08 -2.58
CA ARG A 67 -12.93 28.87 -3.23
C ARG A 67 -12.41 29.87 -4.28
N GLY A 68 -11.09 30.10 -4.35
CA GLY A 68 -10.47 31.06 -5.28
C GLY A 68 -10.15 30.55 -6.69
N GLY A 69 -10.59 29.33 -7.05
CA GLY A 69 -10.39 28.75 -8.39
C GLY A 69 -11.61 28.95 -9.29
N GLU A 70 -11.86 30.18 -9.75
CA GLU A 70 -12.67 30.47 -10.95
C GLU A 70 -11.77 30.99 -12.08
#